data_AF-A0A6P7FK22-F1
#
_entry.id   AF-A0A6P7FK22-F1
#
_cell.length_a   1.000
_cell.length_b   1.000
_cell.length_c   1.000
_cell.angle_alpha   90.00
_cell.angle_beta   90.00
_cell.angle_gamma   90.00
#
_symmetry.space_group_name_H-M   'P 1'
#
loop_
_entity.id
_entity.type
_entity.pdbx_description
1 polymer ?
#
loop_
_entity_poly.entity_id
_entity_poly.type
_entity_poly.pdbx_seq_one_letter_code
_entity_poly.pdbx_strand_id
1 'polypeptide(L)'
;MTEATELCLGKAQAEKRRDWFDEDCKIALIRRNKAKIEKDKNNTQDTTEKYKMARREVKQICRKKKREHLDKQLKTIEESYVNKEIRNFYQEVKKSRGTAKSKTSYCRGKDGVLLGETTEKLNRWAEYFEELLNENKQAEPQEIKQHLQDNTEQKREEEPTYKK
;
A
#
# COMPACT_ATOMS: atom_id res chain seq x y z
N MET A 1 -13.70 -13.14 6.47
CA MET A 1 -12.48 -12.89 7.27
C MET A 1 -12.24 -11.40 7.57
N THR A 2 -12.91 -10.46 6.88
CA THR A 2 -12.77 -9.01 7.12
C THR A 2 -13.73 -8.45 8.18
N GLU A 3 -14.91 -9.04 8.36
CA GLU A 3 -15.94 -8.51 9.27
C GLU A 3 -15.56 -8.66 10.75
N ALA A 4 -15.03 -9.82 11.15
CA ALA A 4 -14.60 -10.07 12.53
C ALA A 4 -13.36 -9.23 12.92
N THR A 5 -12.48 -8.94 11.96
CA THR A 5 -11.28 -8.14 12.21
C THR A 5 -11.60 -6.65 12.30
N GLU A 6 -12.58 -6.15 11.54
CA GLU A 6 -13.07 -4.77 11.64
C GLU A 6 -13.77 -4.48 12.97
N LEU A 7 -14.56 -5.43 13.50
CA LEU A 7 -15.26 -5.31 14.78
C LEU A 7 -14.31 -5.28 16.00
N CYS A 8 -13.26 -6.10 15.99
CA CYS A 8 -12.37 -6.23 17.15
C CYS A 8 -11.25 -5.16 17.21
N LEU A 9 -10.75 -4.68 16.07
CA LEU A 9 -9.57 -3.81 16.02
C LEU A 9 -9.84 -2.37 15.54
N GLY A 10 -10.98 -2.13 14.90
CA GLY A 10 -11.30 -0.85 14.27
C GLY A 10 -10.42 -0.52 13.05
N LYS A 11 -10.88 0.42 12.21
CA LYS A 11 -10.06 0.95 11.10
C LYS A 11 -9.14 2.02 11.64
N ALA A 12 -7.84 1.72 11.73
CA ALA A 12 -6.84 2.77 11.91
C ALA A 12 -6.95 3.74 10.72
N GLN A 13 -7.50 4.93 10.94
CA GLN A 13 -7.42 5.99 9.94
C GLN A 13 -5.95 6.40 9.87
N ALA A 14 -5.23 5.83 8.91
CA ALA A 14 -3.92 6.35 8.55
C ALA A 14 -4.13 7.82 8.21
N GLU A 15 -3.53 8.70 9.02
CA GLU A 15 -3.55 10.13 8.73
C GLU A 15 -2.99 10.27 7.33
N LYS A 16 -3.84 10.73 6.40
CA LYS A 16 -3.41 10.96 5.03
C LYS A 16 -2.27 11.95 5.15
N ARG A 17 -1.05 11.47 4.90
CA ARG A 17 0.11 12.35 4.81
C ARG A 17 -0.31 13.47 3.88
N ARG A 18 -0.37 14.69 4.40
CA ARG A 18 -0.73 15.87 3.61
C ARG A 18 0.42 16.09 2.64
N ASP A 19 0.31 15.38 1.53
CA ASP A 19 1.20 15.51 0.39
C ASP A 19 1.09 16.95 -0.11
N TRP A 20 2.10 17.43 -0.83
CA TRP A 20 2.07 18.75 -1.47
C TRP A 20 0.94 18.90 -2.51
N PHE A 21 0.20 17.82 -2.76
CA PHE A 21 -0.87 17.71 -3.74
C PHE A 21 -2.24 18.11 -3.14
N ASP A 22 -2.52 19.41 -3.21
CA ASP A 22 -3.75 20.03 -2.70
C ASP A 22 -4.98 19.83 -3.61
N GLU A 23 -6.16 20.25 -3.13
CA GLU A 23 -7.41 20.30 -3.92
C GLU A 23 -7.27 21.12 -5.21
N ASP A 24 -6.50 22.21 -5.20
CA ASP A 24 -6.24 23.01 -6.40
C ASP A 24 -5.59 22.17 -7.52
N CYS A 25 -4.66 21.27 -7.14
CA CYS A 25 -4.02 20.35 -8.07
C CYS A 25 -5.04 19.37 -8.65
N LYS A 26 -5.98 18.87 -7.83
CA LYS A 26 -7.06 17.96 -8.27
C LYS A 26 -8.01 18.67 -9.23
N ILE A 27 -8.47 19.87 -8.89
CA ILE A 27 -9.38 20.67 -9.71
C ILE A 27 -8.73 20.96 -11.08
N ALA A 28 -7.46 21.38 -11.09
CA ALA A 28 -6.74 21.61 -12.33
C ALA A 28 -6.61 20.30 -13.15
N LEU A 29 -6.35 19.16 -12.49
CA LEU A 29 -6.28 17.86 -13.17
C LEU A 29 -7.61 17.47 -13.80
N ILE A 30 -8.72 17.70 -13.11
CA ILE A 30 -10.08 17.44 -13.61
C ILE A 30 -10.33 18.28 -14.87
N ARG A 31 -10.00 19.59 -14.86
CA ARG A 31 -10.11 20.46 -16.04
C ARG A 31 -9.29 19.95 -17.22
N ARG A 32 -8.03 19.57 -16.98
CA ARG A 32 -7.17 19.00 -18.02
C ARG A 32 -7.71 17.67 -18.57
N ASN A 33 -8.28 16.82 -17.72
CA ASN A 33 -8.88 15.57 -18.16
C ASN A 33 -10.14 15.80 -18.99
N LYS A 34 -10.99 16.78 -18.63
CA LYS A 34 -12.13 17.20 -19.46
C LYS A 34 -11.67 17.68 -20.83
N ALA A 35 -10.68 18.57 -20.88
CA ALA A 35 -10.13 19.07 -22.15
C ALA A 35 -9.49 17.95 -22.99
N LYS A 36 -8.90 16.93 -22.34
CA LYS A 36 -8.38 15.76 -23.04
C LYS A 36 -9.50 14.95 -23.69
N ILE A 37 -10.57 14.66 -22.95
CA ILE A 37 -11.73 13.93 -23.47
C ILE A 37 -12.36 14.69 -24.65
N GLU A 38 -12.49 16.01 -24.55
CA GLU A 38 -13.00 16.85 -25.65
C GLU A 38 -12.12 16.79 -26.89
N LYS A 39 -10.79 16.84 -26.72
CA LYS A 39 -9.84 16.69 -27.82
C LYS A 39 -9.90 15.30 -28.46
N ASP A 40 -9.99 14.25 -27.64
CA ASP A 40 -10.03 12.87 -28.10
C ASP A 40 -11.33 12.57 -28.88
N LYS A 41 -12.45 13.22 -28.49
CA LYS A 41 -13.72 13.16 -29.22
C LYS A 41 -13.69 13.98 -30.51
N ASN A 42 -13.25 15.23 -30.42
CA ASN A 42 -13.26 16.21 -31.50
C ASN A 42 -11.84 16.75 -31.69
N ASN A 43 -11.07 16.15 -32.60
CA ASN A 43 -9.67 16.50 -32.82
C ASN A 43 -9.51 17.75 -33.72
N THR A 44 -9.95 18.89 -33.21
CA THR A 44 -9.84 20.21 -33.87
C THR A 44 -8.62 20.97 -33.32
N GLN A 45 -8.19 22.03 -34.02
CA GLN A 45 -7.13 22.92 -33.54
C GLN A 45 -7.48 23.55 -32.18
N ASP A 46 -8.70 24.08 -32.03
CA ASP A 46 -9.17 24.72 -30.80
C ASP A 46 -9.17 23.75 -29.58
N THR A 47 -9.70 22.54 -29.73
CA THR A 47 -9.70 21.53 -28.65
C THR A 47 -8.27 21.09 -28.29
N THR A 48 -7.38 21.02 -29.28
CA THR A 48 -5.96 20.74 -29.07
C THR A 48 -5.26 21.86 -28.31
N GLU A 49 -5.56 23.12 -28.61
CA GLU A 49 -5.02 24.29 -27.91
C GLU A 49 -5.53 24.38 -26.47
N LYS A 50 -6.83 24.20 -26.27
CA LYS A 50 -7.45 24.11 -24.94
C LYS A 50 -6.78 23.06 -24.06
N TYR A 51 -6.56 21.86 -24.60
CA TYR A 51 -5.83 20.80 -23.88
C TYR A 51 -4.37 21.20 -23.58
N LYS A 52 -3.66 21.80 -24.54
CA LYS A 52 -2.28 22.28 -24.33
C LYS A 52 -2.20 23.32 -23.22
N MET A 53 -3.13 24.28 -23.18
CA MET A 53 -3.22 25.30 -22.13
C MET A 53 -3.51 24.67 -20.77
N ALA A 54 -4.55 23.84 -20.66
CA ALA A 54 -4.90 23.15 -19.41
C ALA A 54 -3.74 22.26 -18.90
N ARG A 55 -3.00 21.60 -19.80
CA ARG A 55 -1.81 20.82 -19.43
C ARG A 55 -0.68 21.69 -18.88
N ARG A 56 -0.45 22.88 -19.45
CA ARG A 56 0.55 23.84 -18.95
C ARG A 56 0.15 24.36 -17.57
N GLU A 57 -1.12 24.73 -17.40
CA GLU A 57 -1.69 25.22 -16.14
C GLU A 57 -1.52 24.19 -15.02
N VAL A 58 -1.91 22.93 -15.23
CA VAL A 58 -1.72 21.84 -14.26
C VAL A 58 -0.26 21.72 -13.87
N LYS A 59 0.65 21.71 -14.85
CA LYS A 59 2.09 21.58 -14.59
C LYS A 59 2.60 22.75 -13.75
N GLN A 60 2.13 23.97 -14.01
CA GLN A 60 2.50 25.16 -13.25
C GLN A 60 1.99 25.10 -11.81
N ILE A 61 0.71 24.78 -11.61
CA ILE A 61 0.09 24.67 -10.29
C ILE A 61 0.78 23.60 -9.46
N CYS A 62 0.93 22.40 -10.00
CA CYS A 62 1.58 21.30 -9.26
C CYS A 62 3.04 21.64 -8.92
N ARG A 63 3.79 22.26 -9.83
CA ARG A 63 5.17 22.69 -9.55
C ARG A 63 5.24 23.75 -8.46
N LYS A 64 4.33 24.74 -8.49
CA LYS A 64 4.24 25.79 -7.48
C LYS A 64 3.92 25.20 -6.11
N LYS A 65 2.88 24.38 -6.00
CA LYS A 65 2.48 23.72 -4.75
C LYS A 65 3.56 22.81 -4.18
N LYS A 66 4.23 22.05 -5.04
CA LYS A 66 5.39 21.24 -4.65
C LYS A 66 6.51 22.09 -4.06
N ARG A 67 6.84 23.21 -4.71
CA ARG A 67 7.88 24.13 -4.24
C ARG A 67 7.49 24.75 -2.89
N GLU A 68 6.28 25.28 -2.76
CA GLU A 68 5.78 25.86 -1.51
C GLU A 68 5.82 24.87 -0.34
N HIS A 69 5.51 23.59 -0.61
CA HIS A 69 5.62 22.55 0.39
C HIS A 69 7.08 22.29 0.81
N LEU A 70 7.99 22.18 -0.15
CA LEU A 70 9.42 21.99 0.14
C LEU A 70 10.00 23.18 0.89
N ASP A 71 9.64 24.41 0.50
CA ASP A 71 10.07 25.63 1.18
C ASP A 71 9.57 25.68 2.62
N LYS A 72 8.32 25.27 2.88
CA LYS A 72 7.79 25.13 4.24
C LYS A 72 8.56 24.08 5.04
N GLN A 73 8.85 22.92 4.45
CA GLN A 73 9.63 21.87 5.11
C GLN A 73 11.03 22.36 5.48
N LEU A 74 11.70 23.10 4.59
CA LEU A 74 13.03 23.67 4.87
C LEU A 74 12.98 24.68 6.01
N LYS A 75 11.96 25.55 6.05
CA LYS A 75 11.77 26.49 7.16
C LYS A 75 11.59 25.79 8.49
N THR A 76 10.80 24.72 8.55
CA THR A 76 10.64 23.94 9.79
C THR A 76 11.96 23.31 10.25
N ILE A 77 12.79 22.84 9.31
CA ILE A 77 14.13 22.31 9.62
C ILE A 77 15.03 23.41 10.19
N GLU A 78 15.02 24.60 9.58
CA GLU A 78 15.78 25.77 10.05
C GLU A 78 15.33 26.21 11.46
N GLU A 79 14.02 26.29 11.69
CA GLU A 79 13.42 26.63 12.99
C GLU A 79 13.81 25.61 14.07
N SER A 80 13.72 24.31 13.76
CA SER A 80 14.15 23.23 14.65
C SER A 80 15.63 23.35 15.04
N TYR A 81 16.47 23.76 14.09
CA TYR A 81 17.89 23.99 14.34
C TYR A 81 18.13 25.20 15.27
N VAL A 82 17.47 26.33 14.98
CA VAL A 82 17.54 27.56 15.80
C VAL A 82 17.07 27.30 17.23
N ASN A 83 15.98 26.54 17.40
CA ASN A 83 15.41 26.19 18.70
C ASN A 83 16.20 25.09 19.44
N LYS A 84 17.32 24.60 18.86
CA LYS A 84 18.15 23.51 19.40
C LYS A 84 17.38 22.20 19.61
N GLU A 85 16.32 21.97 18.84
CA GLU A 85 15.53 20.74 18.86
C GLU A 85 16.17 19.65 18.00
N ILE A 86 17.32 19.14 18.45
CA ILE A 86 18.17 18.20 17.68
C ILE A 86 17.38 16.98 17.18
N ARG A 87 16.49 16.43 18.03
CA ARG A 87 15.68 15.26 17.66
C ARG A 87 14.71 15.58 16.52
N ASN A 88 14.04 16.72 16.56
CA ASN A 88 13.08 17.14 15.54
C ASN A 88 13.80 17.45 14.23
N PHE A 89 14.91 18.17 14.30
CA PHE A 89 15.80 18.44 13.17
C PHE A 89 16.15 17.17 12.39
N TYR A 90 16.73 16.15 13.05
CA TYR A 90 17.10 14.91 12.35
C TYR A 90 15.90 14.11 11.84
N GLN A 91 14.75 14.18 12.52
CA GLN A 91 13.52 13.55 12.02
C GLN A 91 13.01 14.23 10.74
N GLU A 92 13.04 15.55 10.67
CA GLU A 92 12.60 16.32 9.51
C GLU A 92 13.56 16.19 8.33
N VAL A 93 14.86 16.25 8.59
CA VAL A 93 15.89 15.95 7.58
C VAL A 93 15.69 14.55 7.01
N LYS A 94 15.43 13.55 7.87
CA LYS A 94 15.15 12.18 7.42
C LYS A 94 13.87 12.09 6.59
N LYS A 95 12.82 12.84 6.93
CA LYS A 95 11.58 12.92 6.14
C LYS A 95 11.85 13.55 4.76
N SER A 96 12.64 14.63 4.70
CA SER A 96 12.94 15.38 3.47
C SER A 96 13.76 14.58 2.44
N ARG A 97 14.75 13.79 2.87
CA ARG A 97 15.59 12.96 1.98
C ARG A 97 14.81 11.82 1.31
N GLY A 98 13.60 11.52 1.78
CA GLY A 98 12.82 10.37 1.34
C GLY A 98 13.43 9.06 1.84
N THR A 99 12.59 8.12 2.24
CA THR A 99 13.05 6.76 2.54
C THR A 99 13.10 5.96 1.24
N ALA A 100 14.18 6.08 0.49
CA ALA A 100 14.52 5.10 -0.55
C ALA A 100 14.95 3.80 0.13
N LYS A 101 13.99 3.07 0.70
CA LYS A 101 14.21 1.69 1.12
C LYS A 101 13.89 0.82 -0.08
N SER A 102 14.91 0.22 -0.69
CA SER A 102 14.69 -0.93 -1.55
C SER A 102 13.90 -1.95 -0.73
N LYS A 103 12.70 -2.31 -1.19
CA LYS A 103 11.95 -3.42 -0.59
C LYS A 103 12.64 -4.70 -1.04
N THR A 104 13.71 -5.07 -0.36
CA THR A 104 14.34 -6.34 -0.61
C THR A 104 13.52 -7.40 0.10
N SER A 105 12.66 -8.07 -0.67
CA SER A 105 11.95 -9.26 -0.21
C SER A 105 12.92 -10.43 -0.29
N TYR A 106 13.06 -11.19 0.80
CA TYR A 106 13.79 -12.46 0.82
C TYR A 106 12.83 -13.57 1.25
N CYS A 107 13.05 -14.78 0.74
CA CYS A 107 12.37 -15.99 1.19
C CYS A 107 13.41 -16.92 1.83
N ARG A 108 13.03 -17.75 2.81
CA ARG A 108 13.93 -18.81 3.29
C ARG A 108 13.81 -20.03 2.39
N GLY A 109 14.92 -20.45 1.82
CA GLY A 109 15.09 -21.74 1.17
C GLY A 109 14.93 -22.89 2.17
N LYS A 110 14.81 -24.11 1.63
CA LYS A 110 14.68 -25.34 2.43
C LYS A 110 15.89 -25.57 3.33
N ASP A 111 17.09 -25.23 2.84
CA ASP A 111 18.36 -25.32 3.57
C ASP A 111 18.60 -24.15 4.55
N GLY A 112 17.60 -23.27 4.74
CA GLY A 112 17.69 -22.10 5.60
C GLY A 112 18.39 -20.89 4.98
N VAL A 113 18.89 -20.99 3.74
CA VAL A 113 19.54 -19.91 2.98
C VAL A 113 18.50 -18.86 2.53
N LEU A 114 18.86 -17.57 2.53
CA LEU A 114 17.98 -16.50 2.06
C LEU A 114 18.00 -16.38 0.54
N LEU A 115 16.85 -16.60 -0.09
CA LEU A 115 16.61 -16.49 -1.53
C LEU A 115 16.18 -15.06 -1.88
N GLY A 116 16.98 -14.40 -2.70
CA GLY A 116 16.75 -13.02 -3.15
C GLY A 116 16.16 -12.93 -4.55
N GLU A 117 16.49 -13.89 -5.42
CA GLU A 117 16.07 -13.87 -6.82
C GLU A 117 14.59 -14.26 -6.96
N THR A 118 13.92 -13.71 -7.97
CA THR A 118 12.50 -13.98 -8.22
C THR A 118 12.27 -15.43 -8.65
N THR A 119 13.16 -15.99 -9.46
CA THR A 119 13.14 -17.37 -9.96
C THR A 119 13.28 -18.37 -8.80
N GLU A 120 14.27 -18.19 -7.95
CA GLU A 120 14.51 -19.00 -6.75
C GLU A 120 13.31 -19.00 -5.80
N LYS A 121 12.67 -17.84 -5.59
CA LYS A 121 11.46 -17.74 -4.78
C LYS A 121 10.31 -18.55 -5.37
N LEU A 122 10.09 -18.46 -6.68
CA LEU A 122 9.03 -19.21 -7.36
C LEU A 122 9.25 -20.73 -7.25
N ASN A 123 10.49 -21.18 -7.45
CA ASN A 123 10.85 -22.58 -7.27
C ASN A 123 10.62 -23.05 -5.84
N ARG A 124 11.04 -22.25 -4.84
CA ARG A 124 10.79 -22.54 -3.43
C ARG A 124 9.31 -22.65 -3.08
N TRP A 125 8.48 -21.81 -3.70
CA TRP A 125 7.02 -21.88 -3.56
C TRP A 125 6.45 -23.15 -4.20
N ALA A 126 6.90 -23.52 -5.41
CA ALA A 126 6.50 -24.75 -6.06
C ALA A 126 6.85 -25.98 -5.22
N GLU A 127 8.10 -26.07 -4.76
CA GLU A 127 8.57 -27.13 -3.85
C GLU A 127 7.72 -27.21 -2.57
N TYR A 128 7.44 -26.08 -1.92
CA TYR A 128 6.63 -26.05 -0.70
C TYR A 128 5.23 -26.61 -0.92
N PHE A 129 4.56 -26.21 -2.01
CA PHE A 129 3.20 -26.67 -2.30
C PHE A 129 3.18 -28.11 -2.80
N GLU A 130 4.20 -28.55 -3.53
CA GLU A 130 4.35 -29.95 -3.90
C GLU A 130 4.49 -30.85 -2.68
N GLU A 131 5.34 -30.50 -1.71
CA GLU A 131 5.46 -31.23 -0.46
C GLU A 131 4.13 -31.22 0.31
N LEU A 132 3.59 -30.04 0.59
CA LEU A 132 2.38 -29.87 1.37
C LEU A 132 1.16 -30.61 0.79
N LEU A 133 0.99 -30.62 -0.54
CA LEU A 133 -0.18 -31.20 -1.19
C LEU A 133 0.01 -32.68 -1.57
N ASN A 134 1.24 -33.15 -1.73
CA ASN A 134 1.52 -34.53 -2.11
C ASN A 134 1.95 -35.42 -0.92
N GLU A 135 2.27 -34.87 0.26
CA GLU A 135 2.56 -35.67 1.46
C GLU A 135 1.36 -36.55 1.88
N ASN A 136 0.13 -36.16 1.55
CA ASN A 136 -1.07 -36.98 1.77
C ASN A 136 -1.26 -38.13 0.76
N LYS A 137 -0.35 -38.35 -0.20
CA LYS A 137 -0.43 -39.51 -1.11
C LYS A 137 0.15 -40.79 -0.50
N GLN A 138 0.82 -40.72 0.65
CA GLN A 138 1.33 -41.88 1.37
C GLN A 138 0.64 -42.16 2.71
N ALA A 139 -0.31 -41.31 3.13
CA ALA A 139 -1.23 -41.66 4.21
C ALA A 139 -2.36 -42.51 3.62
N GLU A 140 -2.44 -43.76 4.06
CA GLU A 140 -3.55 -44.69 3.81
C GLU A 140 -4.91 -43.97 3.95
N PRO A 141 -5.94 -44.29 3.11
CA PRO A 141 -7.17 -43.50 2.98
C PRO A 141 -8.10 -43.37 4.20
N GLN A 142 -7.67 -43.81 5.40
CA GLN A 142 -8.54 -43.95 6.57
C GLN A 142 -8.43 -42.80 7.58
N GLU A 143 -7.33 -42.03 7.61
CA GLU A 143 -7.15 -40.99 8.64
C GLU A 143 -7.70 -39.60 8.25
N ILE A 144 -7.78 -39.28 6.95
CA ILE A 144 -8.24 -37.95 6.48
C ILE A 144 -9.74 -37.73 6.78
N LYS A 145 -10.55 -38.80 6.85
CA LYS A 145 -11.97 -38.69 7.20
C LYS A 145 -12.19 -38.40 8.68
N GLN A 146 -11.41 -38.98 9.58
CA GLN A 146 -11.55 -38.77 11.02
C GLN A 146 -11.21 -37.32 11.41
N HIS A 147 -10.12 -36.75 10.86
CA HIS A 147 -9.69 -35.40 11.27
C HIS A 147 -10.60 -34.26 10.77
N LEU A 148 -11.31 -34.44 9.66
CA LEU A 148 -12.37 -33.52 9.22
C LEU A 148 -13.66 -33.70 10.01
N GLN A 149 -13.98 -34.92 10.46
CA GLN A 149 -15.15 -35.17 11.32
C GLN A 149 -14.95 -34.59 12.72
N ASP A 150 -13.79 -34.78 13.33
CA ASP A 150 -13.48 -34.26 14.69
C ASP A 150 -13.52 -32.73 14.78
N ASN A 151 -13.06 -32.01 13.74
CA ASN A 151 -13.16 -30.55 13.70
C ASN A 151 -14.58 -30.04 13.40
N THR A 152 -15.44 -30.88 12.83
CA THR A 152 -16.83 -30.51 12.52
C THR A 152 -17.78 -30.83 13.67
N GLU A 153 -17.42 -31.79 14.53
CA GLU A 153 -18.17 -32.16 15.74
C GLU A 153 -17.73 -31.36 16.99
N GLN A 154 -16.46 -30.93 17.11
CA GLN A 154 -16.02 -30.06 18.22
C GLN A 154 -16.56 -28.60 18.17
N LYS A 155 -17.41 -28.26 17.19
CA LYS A 155 -18.09 -26.96 17.08
C LYS A 155 -19.63 -27.01 17.20
N ARG A 156 -20.20 -28.16 17.57
CA ARG A 156 -21.63 -28.31 17.90
C ARG A 156 -21.72 -29.15 19.17
N GLU A 157 -21.56 -28.55 20.34
CA GLU A 157 -22.58 -28.29 21.36
C GLU A 157 -21.74 -27.91 22.60
N GLU A 158 -21.89 -26.77 23.25
CA GLU A 158 -22.85 -26.55 24.33
C GLU A 158 -23.42 -25.13 24.27
N GLU A 159 -24.75 -25.02 24.28
CA GLU A 159 -25.46 -23.76 24.45
C GLU A 159 -25.16 -23.18 25.85
N PRO A 160 -24.87 -21.86 25.99
CA PRO A 160 -24.79 -21.24 27.31
C PRO A 160 -26.17 -21.29 27.96
N THR A 161 -26.34 -22.18 28.93
CA THR A 161 -27.55 -22.25 29.74
C THR A 161 -27.60 -21.04 30.67
N TYR A 162 -28.43 -20.06 30.35
CA TYR A 162 -28.70 -18.95 31.27
C TYR A 162 -29.57 -19.45 32.42
N LYS A 163 -29.00 -19.52 33.62
CA LYS A 163 -29.79 -19.65 34.86
C LYS A 163 -30.57 -18.35 35.07
N LYS A 164 -31.89 -18.50 35.22
CA LYS A 164 -32.84 -17.44 35.56
C LYS A 164 -32.62 -16.94 36.98
#